data_AF-A0A975RU73-F1
#
_entry.id   AF-A0A975RU73-F1
#
_cell.length_a   1.000
_cell.length_b   1.000
_cell.length_c   1.000
_cell.angle_alpha   90.00
_cell.angle_beta   90.00
_cell.angle_gamma   90.00
#
_symmetry.space_group_name_H-M   'P 1'
#
loop_
_entity.id
_entity.type
_entity.pdbx_description
1 polymer ?
#
loop_
_entity_poly.entity_id
_entity_poly.type
_entity_poly.pdbx_seq_one_letter_code
_entity_poly.pdbx_strand_id
1 'polypeptide(L)'
;MTGRSRRETVHFKHPFRLKGVDRLLSPGAYEIVTDEEMIEGLSFPSFRRVATMIMVPGAAPRKSSMEMFAISSVDLSDAQRNDAGARDE
;
A
#
# COMPACT_ATOMS: atom_id res chain seq x y z
N MET A 1 -22.68 1.90 10.51
CA MET A 1 -21.23 1.73 10.26
C MET A 1 -20.71 2.93 9.50
N THR A 2 -19.77 3.65 10.11
CA THR A 2 -19.09 4.80 9.50
C THR A 2 -17.70 4.37 9.06
N GLY A 3 -17.52 4.17 7.76
CA GLY A 3 -16.23 3.85 7.15
C GLY A 3 -15.63 5.05 6.43
N ARG A 4 -14.31 5.12 6.34
CA ARG A 4 -13.61 6.07 5.47
C ARG A 4 -12.42 5.41 4.80
N SER A 5 -12.07 5.90 3.62
CA SER A 5 -10.84 5.52 2.92
C SER A 5 -9.86 6.67 2.96
N ARG A 6 -8.59 6.37 3.23
CA ARG A 6 -7.46 7.29 3.13
C ARG A 6 -6.59 6.89 1.97
N ARG A 7 -6.05 7.88 1.25
CA ARG A 7 -5.10 7.67 0.15
C ARG A 7 -3.81 8.40 0.46
N GLU A 8 -2.70 7.72 0.26
CA GLU A 8 -1.36 8.29 0.41
C GLU A 8 -0.45 7.78 -0.70
N THR A 9 0.57 8.56 -1.06
CA THR A 9 1.55 8.17 -2.07
C THR A 9 2.85 7.76 -1.39
N VAL A 10 3.25 6.50 -1.56
CA VAL A 10 4.52 5.97 -1.08
C VAL A 10 5.50 5.88 -2.26
N HIS A 11 6.73 6.32 -2.03
CA HIS A 11 7.80 6.29 -3.03
C HIS A 11 8.79 5.19 -2.66
N PHE A 12 9.08 4.32 -3.63
CA PHE A 12 10.14 3.32 -3.54
C PHE A 12 11.25 3.69 -4.51
N LYS A 13 12.49 3.75 -4.01
CA LYS A 13 13.68 4.07 -4.81
C LYS A 13 14.25 2.86 -5.53
N HIS A 14 13.99 1.67 -5.00
CA HIS A 14 14.52 0.41 -5.49
C HIS A 14 13.37 -0.56 -5.83
N PRO A 15 13.62 -1.56 -6.69
CA PRO A 15 12.65 -2.62 -6.93
C PRO A 15 12.30 -3.37 -5.64
N PHE A 16 11.02 -3.66 -5.42
CA PHE A 16 10.54 -4.25 -4.16
C PHE A 16 9.46 -5.33 -4.42
N ARG A 17 9.23 -6.17 -3.41
CA ARG A 17 8.16 -7.19 -3.40
C ARG A 17 7.22 -6.94 -2.24
N LEU A 18 5.94 -7.19 -2.47
CA LEU A 18 4.90 -7.20 -1.44
C LEU A 18 4.17 -8.53 -1.49
N LYS A 19 3.87 -9.11 -0.31
CA LYS A 19 2.99 -10.27 -0.25
C LYS A 19 1.61 -9.88 -0.81
N GLY A 20 1.03 -10.73 -1.65
CA GLY A 20 -0.21 -10.44 -2.38
C GLY A 20 0.01 -9.85 -3.78
N VAL A 21 1.25 -9.53 -4.14
CA VAL A 21 1.63 -9.12 -5.51
C VAL A 21 2.67 -10.11 -6.06
N ASP A 22 2.26 -10.99 -6.97
CA ASP A 22 3.10 -12.06 -7.53
C ASP A 22 4.12 -11.59 -8.59
N ARG A 23 4.62 -10.35 -8.46
CA ARG A 23 5.64 -9.79 -9.33
C ARG A 23 6.53 -8.80 -8.60
N LEU A 24 7.75 -8.63 -9.11
CA LEU A 24 8.64 -7.56 -8.67
C LEU A 24 8.08 -6.22 -9.14
N LEU A 25 7.94 -5.28 -8.21
CA LEU A 25 7.49 -3.93 -8.49
C LEU A 25 8.69 -3.04 -8.78
N SER A 26 8.58 -2.24 -9.83
CA SER A 26 9.62 -1.27 -10.20
C SER A 26 9.69 -0.12 -9.18
N PRO A 27 10.83 0.55 -9.04
CA PRO A 27 10.89 1.79 -8.28
C PRO A 27 9.93 2.83 -8.86
N GLY A 28 9.36 3.67 -8.00
CA GLY A 28 8.37 4.66 -8.38
C GLY A 28 7.42 5.05 -7.25
N ALA A 29 6.44 5.86 -7.61
CA ALA A 29 5.36 6.30 -6.72
C ALA A 29 4.16 5.34 -6.84
N TYR A 30 3.67 4.87 -5.70
CA TYR A 30 2.52 3.98 -5.60
C TYR A 30 1.46 4.60 -4.70
N GLU A 31 0.20 4.57 -5.12
CA GLU A 31 -0.92 4.97 -4.28
C GLU A 31 -1.28 3.82 -3.34
N ILE A 32 -1.32 4.12 -2.05
CA ILE A 32 -1.78 3.22 -0.99
C ILE A 32 -3.15 3.71 -0.53
N VAL A 33 -4.12 2.79 -0.55
CA VAL A 33 -5.47 3.03 -0.04
C VAL A 33 -5.62 2.29 1.27
N THR A 34 -6.00 3.00 2.33
CA THR A 34 -6.30 2.40 3.63
C THR A 34 -7.77 2.61 3.95
N ASP A 35 -8.51 1.53 4.10
CA ASP A 35 -9.87 1.59 4.65
C ASP A 35 -9.84 1.51 6.16
N GLU A 36 -10.61 2.39 6.78
CA GLU A 36 -10.72 2.51 8.23
C GLU A 36 -12.20 2.53 8.64
N GLU A 37 -12.50 1.90 9.77
CA GLU A 37 -13.82 1.95 10.40
C GLU A 37 -13.75 2.72 11.71
N MET A 38 -14.76 3.55 11.97
CA MET A 38 -14.92 4.17 13.29
C MET A 38 -15.21 3.10 14.34
N ILE A 39 -14.48 3.16 15.45
CA ILE A 39 -14.73 2.33 16.62
C ILE A 39 -15.83 3.00 17.44
N GLU A 40 -17.00 2.35 17.51
CA GLU A 40 -18.14 2.83 18.27
C GLU A 40 -17.97 2.62 19.78
N GLY A 41 -18.66 3.41 20.60
CA GLY A 41 -18.67 3.26 22.06
C GLY A 41 -17.48 3.86 22.80
N LEU A 42 -16.57 4.57 22.11
CA LEU A 42 -15.48 5.32 22.74
C LEU A 42 -15.88 6.77 23.03
N SER A 43 -15.27 7.38 24.05
CA SER A 43 -15.51 8.78 24.41
C SER A 43 -14.99 9.81 23.39
N PHE A 44 -14.27 9.37 22.36
CA PHE A 44 -13.74 10.20 21.28
C PHE A 44 -13.68 9.43 19.95
N PRO A 45 -13.73 10.12 18.79
CA PRO A 45 -13.63 9.48 17.49
C PRO A 45 -12.29 8.75 17.32
N SER A 46 -12.34 7.42 17.19
CA SER A 46 -11.18 6.58 16.89
C SER A 46 -11.49 5.71 15.68
N PHE A 47 -10.46 5.37 14.91
CA PHE A 47 -10.59 4.58 13.70
C PHE A 47 -9.64 3.40 13.74
N ARG A 48 -10.12 2.22 13.35
CA ARG A 48 -9.29 1.03 13.13
C ARG A 48 -9.11 0.82 11.63
N ARG A 49 -7.88 0.50 11.21
CA ARG A 49 -7.62 0.02 9.86
C ARG A 49 -8.26 -1.34 9.67
N VAL A 50 -8.97 -1.52 8.56
CA VAL A 50 -9.61 -2.80 8.19
C VAL A 50 -9.05 -3.37 6.89
N ALA A 51 -8.48 -2.54 6.02
CA ALA A 51 -7.78 -3.00 4.83
C ALA A 51 -6.67 -2.04 4.39
N THR A 52 -5.70 -2.57 3.65
CA THR A 52 -4.66 -1.79 2.96
C THR A 52 -4.52 -2.34 1.55
N MET A 53 -4.53 -1.45 0.57
CA MET A 53 -4.41 -1.78 -0.83
C MET A 53 -3.33 -0.93 -1.47
N ILE A 54 -2.69 -1.47 -2.51
CA ILE A 54 -1.76 -0.74 -3.36
C ILE A 54 -2.29 -0.73 -4.79
N MET A 55 -2.20 0.44 -5.42
CA MET A 55 -2.46 0.62 -6.83
C MET A 55 -1.15 0.38 -7.59
N VAL A 56 -1.14 -0.60 -8.49
CA VAL A 56 0.05 -1.03 -9.23
C VAL A 56 -0.23 -0.94 -10.73
N PRO A 57 0.67 -0.34 -11.55
CA PRO A 57 0.54 -0.37 -13.00
C PRO A 57 0.47 -1.81 -13.52
N GLY A 58 -0.37 -2.03 -14.52
CA GLY A 58 -0.61 -3.35 -15.11
C GLY A 58 0.67 -3.99 -15.64
N ALA A 59 0.80 -5.31 -15.50
CA ALA A 59 1.90 -6.01 -16.16
C ALA A 59 1.75 -5.98 -17.69
N ALA A 60 2.87 -6.13 -18.39
CA ALA A 60 2.85 -6.30 -19.85
C ALA A 60 1.94 -7.48 -20.25
N PRO A 61 1.13 -7.35 -21.31
CA PRO A 61 1.09 -6.24 -22.28
C PRO A 61 0.19 -5.07 -21.88
N ARG A 62 -0.58 -5.17 -20.79
CA ARG A 62 -1.58 -4.17 -20.37
C ARG A 62 -1.00 -3.11 -19.40
N LYS A 63 0.12 -2.48 -19.78
CA LYS A 63 0.75 -1.44 -18.94
C LYS A 63 -0.10 -0.18 -18.71
N SER A 64 -1.18 -0.01 -19.49
CA SER A 64 -2.11 1.12 -19.35
C SER A 64 -3.21 0.92 -18.30
N SER A 65 -3.41 -0.30 -17.78
CA SER A 65 -4.38 -0.55 -16.70
C SER A 65 -3.75 -0.33 -15.33
N MET A 66 -4.56 0.00 -14.33
CA MET A 66 -4.17 -0.03 -12.92
C MET A 66 -4.79 -1.24 -12.25
N GLU A 67 -4.00 -1.99 -11.50
CA GLU A 67 -4.42 -3.15 -10.72
C GLU A 67 -4.38 -2.79 -9.24
N MET A 68 -5.43 -3.16 -8.50
CA MET A 68 -5.50 -2.95 -7.05
C MET A 68 -5.23 -4.27 -6.34
N PHE A 69 -4.23 -4.31 -5.46
CA PHE A 69 -3.89 -5.49 -4.68
C PHE A 69 -4.10 -5.21 -3.19
N ALA A 70 -4.76 -6.13 -2.49
CA ALA A 70 -4.78 -6.13 -1.03
C ALA A 70 -3.41 -6.56 -0.50
N ILE A 71 -2.87 -5.79 0.45
CA ILE A 71 -1.57 -6.03 1.06
C ILE A 71 -1.68 -5.92 2.57
N SER A 72 -0.72 -6.48 3.31
CA SER A 72 -0.64 -6.22 4.75
C SER A 72 0.12 -4.91 4.99
N SER A 73 -0.31 -4.15 6.01
CA SER A 73 0.41 -2.94 6.39
C SER A 73 1.79 -3.20 6.98
N VAL A 74 2.01 -4.41 7.52
CA VAL A 74 3.31 -4.83 8.03
C VAL A 74 4.29 -5.06 6.88
N ASP A 75 3.86 -5.80 5.84
CA ASP A 75 4.70 -6.04 4.66
C ASP A 75 5.02 -4.72 3.93
N LEU A 76 4.08 -3.78 3.89
CA LEU A 76 4.33 -2.42 3.35
C LEU A 76 5.41 -1.69 4.15
N SER A 77 5.33 -1.72 5.48
CA SER A 77 6.30 -1.07 6.37
C SER A 77 7.70 -1.69 6.24
N ASP A 78 7.77 -3.02 6.16
CA ASP A 78 9.03 -3.75 5.94
C ASP A 78 9.63 -3.42 4.58
N ALA A 79 8.82 -3.35 3.52
CA ALA A 79 9.28 -2.95 2.20
C ALA A 79 9.86 -1.52 2.20
N GLN A 80 9.20 -0.57 2.86
CA GLN A 80 9.70 0.81 2.99
C GLN A 80 11.02 0.87 3.77
N ARG A 81 11.14 0.09 4.84
CA ARG A 81 12.37 0.01 5.63
C ARG A 81 13.53 -0.56 4.82
N ASN A 82 13.27 -1.61 4.04
CA ASN A 82 14.27 -2.21 3.17
C ASN A 82 14.70 -1.25 2.06
N ASP A 83 13.75 -0.52 1.45
CA ASP A 83 14.04 0.49 0.43
C ASP A 83 14.91 1.63 0.97
N ALA A 84 14.63 2.11 2.19
CA ALA A 84 15.42 3.16 2.83
C ALA A 84 16.85 2.72 3.20
N GLY A 85 17.06 1.41 3.40
CA GLY A 85 18.37 0.83 3.72
C GLY A 85 19.16 0.33 2.51
N ALA A 86 18.51 0.21 1.34
CA ALA A 86 19.18 -0.17 0.10
C ALA A 86 20.09 0.99 -0.35
N ARG A 87 21.33 0.64 -0.72
CA ARG A 87 22.29 1.61 -1.25
C ARG A 87 22.01 1.82 -2.73
N ASP A 88 22.06 3.07 -3.16
CA ASP A 88 22.18 3.43 -4.57
C ASP A 88 23.55 2.91 -5.05
N GLU A 89 23.57 1.77 -5.75
CA GLU A 89 24.79 1.21 -6.38
C GLU A 89 25.11 1.94 -7.69
#